data_AF-A0A514XJG1-F1
#
_entry.id   AF-A0A514XJG1-F1
#
_cell.length_a   1.000
_cell.length_b   1.000
_cell.length_c   1.000
_cell.angle_alpha   90.00
_cell.angle_beta   90.00
_cell.angle_gamma   90.00
#
_symmetry.space_group_name_H-M   'P 1'
#
loop_
_entity.id
_entity.type
_entity.pdbx_description
1 polymer ?
#
loop_
_entity_poly.entity_id
_entity_poly.type
_entity_poly.pdbx_seq_one_letter_code
_entity_poly.pdbx_strand_id
1 'polypeptide(L)'
;MKNILHSIVLIALIPLIALALEPTNPPGICDRFVGEKDAEQCREKVQKNENVDWYAVTVCNLQKDDSQFWKCWDSIQGQSYNPQALEKCGEEKELSDTQRFECVSTARSDRKPASQQANFQPLTIKKTK
;
A
#
# COMPACT_ATOMS: atom_id res chain seq x y z
N MET A 1 -34.14 -29.60 -41.34
CA MET A 1 -32.70 -29.58 -41.03
C MET A 1 -32.48 -28.48 -39.99
N LYS A 2 -32.12 -28.83 -38.75
CA LYS A 2 -31.95 -27.89 -37.63
C LYS A 2 -30.49 -27.45 -37.57
N ASN A 3 -30.24 -26.17 -37.81
CA ASN A 3 -28.91 -25.58 -37.69
C ASN A 3 -28.64 -25.29 -36.20
N ILE A 4 -27.74 -26.04 -35.58
CA ILE A 4 -27.29 -25.83 -34.21
C ILE A 4 -26.14 -24.81 -34.28
N LEU A 5 -26.44 -23.53 -34.06
CA LEU A 5 -25.42 -22.51 -33.81
C LEU A 5 -24.76 -22.82 -32.46
N HIS A 6 -23.53 -23.34 -32.52
CA HIS A 6 -22.67 -23.50 -31.36
C HIS A 6 -22.18 -22.10 -30.95
N SER A 7 -22.80 -21.52 -29.91
CA SER A 7 -22.26 -20.33 -29.24
C SER A 7 -20.97 -20.72 -28.53
N ILE A 8 -19.84 -20.42 -29.16
CA ILE A 8 -18.53 -20.43 -28.53
C ILE A 8 -18.52 -19.21 -27.61
N VAL A 9 -18.80 -19.44 -26.33
CA VAL A 9 -18.58 -18.45 -25.27
C VAL A 9 -17.07 -18.22 -25.20
N LEU A 10 -16.61 -17.14 -25.83
CA LEU A 10 -15.27 -16.61 -25.64
C LEU A 10 -15.16 -16.14 -24.19
N ILE A 11 -14.64 -17.01 -23.32
CA ILE A 11 -14.14 -16.62 -22.01
C ILE A 11 -12.88 -15.79 -22.29
N ALA A 12 -13.05 -14.47 -22.38
CA ALA A 12 -11.93 -13.55 -22.40
C ALA A 12 -11.17 -13.73 -21.08
N LEU A 13 -10.02 -14.42 -21.16
CA LEU A 13 -8.98 -14.39 -20.14
C LEU A 13 -8.54 -12.93 -20.00
N ILE A 14 -9.16 -12.20 -19.09
CA ILE A 14 -8.66 -10.90 -18.66
C ILE A 14 -7.30 -11.20 -18.02
N PRO A 15 -6.17 -10.75 -18.59
CA PRO A 15 -4.91 -10.88 -17.91
C PRO A 15 -5.05 -10.13 -16.59
N LEU A 16 -4.97 -10.86 -15.48
CA LEU A 16 -4.75 -10.29 -14.16
C LEU A 16 -3.38 -9.62 -14.24
N ILE A 17 -3.37 -8.35 -14.65
CA ILE A 17 -2.21 -7.50 -14.51
C ILE A 17 -2.00 -7.42 -13.00
N ALA A 18 -1.06 -8.22 -12.49
CA ALA A 18 -0.53 -8.06 -11.15
C ALA A 18 -0.01 -6.62 -11.10
N LEU A 19 -0.78 -5.76 -10.45
CA LEU A 19 -0.41 -4.37 -10.25
C LEU A 19 0.65 -4.38 -9.17
N ALA A 20 1.91 -4.56 -9.60
CA ALA A 20 3.06 -4.52 -8.71
C ALA A 20 2.91 -3.35 -7.74
N LEU A 21 3.01 -3.61 -6.44
CA LEU A 21 2.86 -2.60 -5.41
C LEU A 21 3.78 -1.41 -5.71
N GLU A 22 3.21 -0.24 -6.03
CA GLU A 22 3.98 0.97 -6.27
C GLU A 22 4.08 1.81 -4.97
N PRO A 23 5.23 2.44 -4.70
CA PRO A 23 5.39 3.22 -3.48
C PRO A 23 4.61 4.54 -3.63
N THR A 24 3.89 4.86 -2.58
CA THR A 24 3.06 6.05 -2.50
C THR A 24 3.92 7.31 -2.41
N ASN A 25 3.52 8.38 -3.11
CA ASN A 25 4.14 9.69 -3.01
C ASN A 25 4.11 10.20 -1.56
N PRO A 26 5.27 10.47 -0.94
CA PRO A 26 5.38 10.82 0.47
C PRO A 26 4.40 11.89 0.97
N PRO A 27 4.21 13.05 0.29
CA PRO A 27 3.35 14.11 0.78
C PRO A 27 1.86 13.72 0.82
N GLY A 28 1.42 12.85 -0.11
CA GLY A 28 0.02 12.45 -0.21
C GLY A 28 -0.45 11.62 0.98
N ILE A 29 0.48 10.97 1.71
CA ILE A 29 0.12 10.12 2.85
C ILE A 29 -0.56 10.93 3.94
N CYS A 30 -0.18 12.19 4.09
CA CYS A 30 -0.71 13.06 5.13
C CYS A 30 -2.16 13.50 4.87
N ASP A 31 -2.66 13.31 3.65
CA ASP A 31 -4.06 13.59 3.30
C ASP A 31 -5.04 12.57 3.92
N ARG A 32 -4.53 11.49 4.56
CA ARG A 32 -5.36 10.56 5.33
C ARG A 32 -5.99 11.20 6.57
N PHE A 33 -5.31 12.19 7.16
CA PHE A 33 -5.69 12.75 8.45
C PHE A 33 -6.75 13.83 8.25
N VAL A 34 -7.84 13.72 9.00
CA VAL A 34 -8.89 14.75 9.04
C VAL A 34 -8.45 15.94 9.92
N GLY A 35 -7.68 15.67 10.97
CA GLY A 35 -7.17 16.69 11.89
C GLY A 35 -5.94 17.41 11.34
N GLU A 36 -5.97 18.74 11.35
CA GLU A 36 -4.87 19.58 10.86
C GLU A 36 -3.55 19.34 11.63
N LYS A 37 -3.65 19.08 12.93
CA LYS A 37 -2.49 18.77 13.79
C LYS A 37 -1.78 17.48 13.36
N ASP A 38 -2.53 16.41 13.11
CA ASP A 38 -1.96 15.11 12.73
C ASP A 38 -1.45 15.14 11.28
N ALA A 39 -2.14 15.88 10.41
CA ALA A 39 -1.67 16.13 9.05
C ALA A 39 -0.34 16.91 9.05
N GLU A 40 -0.18 17.92 9.90
CA GLU A 40 1.07 18.68 10.04
C GLU A 40 2.20 17.79 10.61
N GLN A 41 1.92 17.01 11.65
CA GLN A 41 2.88 16.05 12.19
C GLN A 41 3.35 15.05 11.13
N CYS A 42 2.44 14.56 10.29
CA CYS A 42 2.78 13.72 9.16
C CYS A 42 3.66 14.46 8.15
N ARG A 43 3.30 15.70 7.77
CA ARG A 43 4.09 16.50 6.83
C ARG A 43 5.52 16.70 7.34
N GLU A 44 5.69 17.01 8.61
CA GLU A 44 7.02 17.13 9.22
C GLU A 44 7.82 15.82 9.14
N LYS A 45 7.20 14.67 9.48
CA LYS A 45 7.87 13.36 9.43
C LYS A 45 8.27 12.98 8.01
N VAL A 46 7.38 13.22 7.05
CA VAL A 46 7.62 13.02 5.61
C VAL A 46 8.76 13.92 5.12
N GLN A 47 8.73 15.21 5.44
CA GLN A 47 9.76 16.19 5.03
C GLN A 47 11.13 15.86 5.61
N LYS A 48 11.18 15.31 6.83
CA LYS A 48 12.42 14.83 7.45
C LYS A 48 12.99 13.59 6.78
N ASN A 49 12.30 13.02 5.76
CA ASN A 49 12.66 11.77 5.10
C ASN A 49 13.08 10.73 6.14
N GLU A 50 12.22 10.49 7.14
CA GLU A 50 12.45 9.42 8.11
C GLU A 50 12.81 8.13 7.35
N ASN A 51 13.72 7.35 7.91
CA ASN A 51 14.36 6.20 7.25
C ASN A 51 13.36 5.05 7.09
N VAL A 52 12.34 5.25 6.25
CA VAL A 52 11.25 4.31 6.03
C VAL A 52 11.30 3.75 4.62
N ASP A 53 10.77 2.55 4.48
CA ASP A 53 10.56 1.93 3.19
C ASP A 53 9.17 2.32 2.66
N TRP A 54 9.13 3.21 1.68
CA TRP A 54 7.87 3.74 1.15
C TRP A 54 6.91 2.70 0.54
N TYR A 55 7.39 1.52 0.15
CA TYR A 55 6.50 0.42 -0.20
C TYR A 55 5.74 -0.10 1.03
N ALA A 56 6.42 -0.23 2.16
CA ALA A 56 5.79 -0.64 3.41
C ALA A 56 4.85 0.45 3.93
N VAL A 57 5.22 1.72 3.76
CA VAL A 57 4.35 2.85 4.08
C VAL A 57 3.05 2.82 3.25
N THR A 58 3.10 2.47 1.96
CA THR A 58 1.89 2.28 1.14
C THR A 58 0.92 1.29 1.78
N VAL A 59 1.42 0.17 2.31
CA VAL A 59 0.58 -0.85 2.96
C VAL A 59 0.13 -0.38 4.34
N CYS A 60 0.98 0.28 5.12
CA CYS A 60 0.57 0.92 6.39
C CYS A 60 -0.53 1.96 6.15
N ASN A 61 -0.55 2.65 5.01
CA ASN A 61 -1.58 3.62 4.69
C ASN A 61 -2.98 2.99 4.50
N LEU A 62 -3.06 1.67 4.32
CA LEU A 62 -4.34 0.94 4.25
C LEU A 62 -4.96 0.66 5.62
N GLN A 63 -4.24 0.96 6.71
CA GLN A 63 -4.76 0.90 8.08
C GLN A 63 -5.89 1.91 8.25
N LYS A 64 -7.05 1.45 8.72
CA LYS A 64 -8.25 2.29 8.89
C LYS A 64 -8.12 3.22 10.08
N ASP A 65 -7.53 2.72 11.18
CA ASP A 65 -7.29 3.49 12.39
C ASP A 65 -5.92 4.21 12.34
N ASP A 66 -5.91 5.48 12.72
CA ASP A 66 -4.71 6.31 12.70
C ASP A 66 -3.65 5.86 13.72
N SER A 67 -4.06 5.29 14.86
CA SER A 67 -3.10 4.72 15.82
C SER A 67 -2.42 3.47 15.27
N GLN A 68 -3.16 2.64 14.52
CA GLN A 68 -2.60 1.47 13.84
C GLN A 68 -1.68 1.86 12.69
N PHE A 69 -2.02 2.92 11.96
CA PHE A 69 -1.10 3.52 10.99
C PHE A 69 0.21 3.96 11.64
N TRP A 70 0.16 4.75 12.71
CA TRP A 70 1.38 5.21 13.38
C TRP A 70 2.20 4.07 13.95
N LYS A 71 1.54 3.07 14.55
CA LYS A 71 2.20 1.85 15.01
C LYS A 71 2.90 1.10 13.87
N CYS A 72 2.27 1.02 12.69
CA CYS A 72 2.85 0.43 11.49
C CYS A 72 4.04 1.26 10.97
N TRP A 73 3.88 2.59 10.89
CA TRP A 73 4.93 3.52 10.50
C TRP A 73 6.18 3.41 11.37
N ASP A 74 6.00 3.33 12.69
CA ASP A 74 7.10 3.23 13.63
C ASP A 74 7.81 1.87 13.55
N SER A 75 7.07 0.78 13.27
CA SER A 75 7.67 -0.57 13.17
C SER A 75 8.53 -0.78 11.93
N ILE A 76 8.34 0.05 10.89
CA ILE A 76 9.08 0.00 9.64
C ILE A 76 10.30 0.93 9.61
N GLN A 77 10.55 1.69 10.67
CA GLN A 77 11.70 2.60 10.77
C GLN A 77 13.03 1.85 10.71
N GLY A 78 13.89 2.30 9.81
CA GLY A 78 15.20 1.72 9.55
C GLY A 78 15.18 0.30 8.98
N GLN A 79 14.01 -0.19 8.59
CA GLN A 79 13.82 -1.51 8.02
C GLN A 79 13.62 -1.43 6.50
N SER A 80 13.78 -2.55 5.83
CA SER A 80 13.49 -2.71 4.40
C SER A 80 12.60 -3.93 4.20
N TYR A 81 11.77 -3.90 3.15
CA TYR A 81 10.65 -4.84 3.00
C TYR A 81 10.50 -5.36 1.58
N ASN A 82 10.23 -6.63 1.38
CA ASN A 82 10.03 -7.18 0.04
C ASN A 82 8.70 -6.68 -0.57
N PRO A 83 8.69 -5.94 -1.70
CA PRO A 83 7.46 -5.42 -2.31
C PRO A 83 6.45 -6.52 -2.68
N GLN A 84 6.91 -7.70 -3.12
CA GLN A 84 6.02 -8.82 -3.46
C GLN A 84 5.36 -9.43 -2.22
N ALA A 85 6.05 -9.43 -1.08
CA ALA A 85 5.46 -9.88 0.17
C ALA A 85 4.46 -8.84 0.71
N LEU A 86 4.76 -7.55 0.53
CA LEU A 86 3.87 -6.46 0.88
C LEU A 86 2.62 -6.36 0.00
N GLU A 87 2.71 -6.75 -1.28
CA GLU A 87 1.56 -6.81 -2.19
C GLU A 87 0.45 -7.69 -1.60
N LYS A 88 0.79 -8.87 -1.07
CA LYS A 88 -0.15 -9.74 -0.36
C LYS A 88 -0.80 -9.06 0.84
N CYS A 89 -0.02 -8.27 1.59
CA CYS A 89 -0.53 -7.50 2.72
C CYS A 89 -1.45 -6.34 2.29
N GLY A 90 -1.43 -5.93 1.02
CA GLY A 90 -2.26 -4.85 0.46
C GLY A 90 -3.47 -5.33 -0.36
N GLU A 91 -3.37 -6.49 -1.02
CA GLU A 91 -4.41 -7.05 -1.89
C GLU A 91 -5.61 -7.60 -1.10
N GLU A 92 -5.37 -8.12 0.10
CA GLU A 92 -6.43 -8.67 0.95
C GLU A 92 -7.25 -7.51 1.58
N LYS A 93 -8.35 -7.16 0.91
CA LYS A 93 -9.29 -6.09 1.33
C LYS A 93 -9.93 -6.34 2.70
N GLU A 94 -10.02 -7.61 3.11
CA GLU A 94 -10.67 -8.03 4.36
C GLU A 94 -9.73 -8.11 5.56
N LEU A 95 -8.42 -7.86 5.40
CA LEU A 95 -7.53 -7.84 6.56
C LEU A 95 -7.90 -6.71 7.50
N SER A 96 -8.15 -7.07 8.76
CA SER A 96 -8.21 -6.11 9.86
C SER A 96 -6.88 -5.40 10.03
N ASP A 97 -6.91 -4.26 10.69
CA ASP A 97 -5.71 -3.45 10.93
C ASP A 97 -4.60 -4.24 11.64
N THR A 98 -4.97 -5.06 12.62
CA THR A 98 -4.04 -5.96 13.34
C THR A 98 -3.42 -6.99 12.41
N GLN A 99 -4.23 -7.70 11.63
CA GLN A 99 -3.72 -8.72 10.71
C GLN A 99 -2.83 -8.11 9.62
N ARG A 100 -3.17 -6.91 9.14
CA ARG A 100 -2.36 -6.18 8.16
C ARG A 100 -1.02 -5.75 8.75
N PHE A 101 -1.02 -5.26 9.99
CA PHE A 101 0.22 -4.92 10.72
C PHE A 101 1.13 -6.15 10.91
N GLU A 102 0.55 -7.29 11.29
CA GLU A 102 1.28 -8.55 11.42
C GLU A 102 1.85 -9.00 10.08
N CYS A 103 1.07 -8.94 9.00
CA CYS A 103 1.54 -9.24 7.65
C CYS A 103 2.75 -8.39 7.27
N VAL A 104 2.65 -7.07 7.40
CA VAL A 104 3.76 -6.14 7.12
C VAL A 104 4.99 -6.50 7.94
N SER A 105 4.82 -6.81 9.23
CA SER A 105 5.92 -7.16 10.13
C SER A 105 6.71 -8.39 9.69
N THR A 106 6.10 -9.31 8.95
CA THR A 106 6.75 -10.51 8.39
C THR A 106 7.37 -10.31 7.00
N ALA A 107 7.06 -9.21 6.32
CA ALA A 107 7.49 -8.94 4.94
C ALA A 107 8.90 -8.31 4.83
N ARG A 108 9.73 -8.40 5.89
CA ARG A 108 11.07 -7.80 5.95
C ARG A 108 12.01 -8.39 4.88
N SER A 109 13.00 -7.60 4.49
CA SER A 109 14.00 -7.93 3.47
C SER A 109 15.29 -7.16 3.68
N ASP A 110 16.41 -7.73 3.24
CA ASP A 110 17.73 -7.09 3.25
C ASP A 110 17.97 -6.14 2.04
N ARG A 111 16.93 -5.79 1.29
CA ARG A 111 17.06 -4.83 0.17
C ARG A 111 17.32 -3.41 0.67
N LYS A 112 17.68 -2.50 -0.24
CA LYS A 112 17.65 -1.06 0.06
C LYS A 112 16.21 -0.52 0.07
N PRO A 113 15.86 0.39 0.99
CA PRO A 113 14.51 0.93 1.09
C PRO A 113 14.16 1.82 -0.11
N ALA A 114 12.87 1.95 -0.44
CA ALA A 114 12.41 2.76 -1.58
C ALA A 114 12.85 4.22 -1.54
N SER A 115 13.10 4.76 -0.35
CA SER A 115 13.63 6.12 -0.14
C SER A 115 14.94 6.40 -0.88
N GLN A 116 15.63 5.35 -1.34
CA GLN A 116 16.91 5.47 -2.06
C GLN A 116 16.82 5.19 -3.57
N GLN A 117 15.76 4.55 -4.08
CA GLN A 117 15.76 3.99 -5.45
C GLN A 117 14.41 3.97 -6.19
N ALA A 118 13.30 4.41 -5.60
CA ALA A 118 11.97 4.21 -6.20
C ALA A 118 11.43 5.43 -6.98
N ASN A 119 10.63 5.13 -8.02
CA ASN A 119 9.72 6.09 -8.64
C ASN A 119 8.38 6.07 -7.89
N PHE A 120 7.94 7.22 -7.38
CA PHE A 120 6.73 7.34 -6.57
C PHE A 120 5.48 7.57 -7.43
N GLN A 121 4.36 6.96 -7.03
CA GLN A 121 3.06 7.23 -7.64
C GLN A 121 2.25 8.23 -6.83
N PRO A 122 1.52 9.16 -7.47
CA PRO A 122 0.60 10.05 -6.76
C PRO A 122 -0.54 9.24 -6.12
N LEU A 123 -0.92 9.61 -4.90
CA LEU A 123 -2.04 8.98 -4.19
C LEU A 123 -3.36 9.31 -4.87
N THR A 124 -4.10 8.29 -5.31
CA THR A 124 -5.49 8.45 -5.76
C THR A 124 -6.43 8.15 -4.59
N ILE A 125 -6.69 9.15 -3.75
CA ILE A 125 -7.64 9.00 -2.63
C ILE A 125 -9.05 9.08 -3.20
N LYS A 126 -9.75 7.95 -3.30
CA LYS A 126 -11.22 7.96 -3.44
C LYS A 126 -11.80 8.31 -2.07
N LYS A 127 -12.12 9.59 -1.86
CA LYS A 127 -12.92 10.03 -0.71
C LYS A 127 -14.30 9.39 -0.83
N THR A 128 -14.58 8.34 -0.05
CA THR A 128 -15.94 7.82 0.10
C THR A 128 -16.72 8.89 0.86
N LYS A 129 -17.71 9.50 0.19
CA LYS A 129 -18.67 10.43 0.78
C LYS A 129 -19.63 9.71 1.70
#